data_AF-A0A9N9NP55-F1
#
_entry.id   AF-A0A9N9NP55-F1
#
_cell.length_a   1.000
_cell.length_b   1.000
_cell.length_c   1.000
_cell.angle_alpha   90.00
_cell.angle_beta   90.00
_cell.angle_gamma   90.00
#
_symmetry.space_group_name_H-M   'P 1'
#
loop_
_entity.id
_entity.type
_entity.pdbx_description
1 polymer ?
#
loop_
_entity_poly.entity_id
_entity_poly.type
_entity_poly.pdbx_seq_one_letter_code
_entity_poly.pdbx_strand_id
1 'polypeptide(L)'
;IEIKNILANGKDEKEVVDITNLQTEHIKAFPISRYYKEPKPHICIITTDIKQRSIALAIILNHNLEIADKHKLETVSDDLRAYYQKVAREYRIPLSG
;
A
#
# COMPACT_ATOMS: atom_id res chain seq x y z
N ILE A 1 -3.24 15.61 -1.92
CA ILE A 1 -4.29 14.72 -2.46
C ILE A 1 -4.79 13.89 -1.29
N GLU A 2 -6.08 13.93 -1.02
CA GLU A 2 -6.68 13.21 0.11
C GLU A 2 -6.95 11.76 -0.31
N ILE A 3 -6.31 10.79 0.34
CA ILE A 3 -6.39 9.36 -0.03
C ILE A 3 -7.83 8.86 -0.01
N LYS A 4 -8.63 9.35 0.94
CA LYS A 4 -10.06 9.07 1.00
C LYS A 4 -10.80 9.50 -0.27
N ASN A 5 -10.42 10.61 -0.90
CA ASN A 5 -11.02 11.04 -2.16
C ASN A 5 -10.59 10.14 -3.32
N ILE A 6 -9.35 9.63 -3.35
CA ILE A 6 -8.95 8.64 -4.36
C ILE A 6 -9.73 7.34 -4.18
N LEU A 7 -9.85 6.86 -2.94
CA LEU A 7 -10.59 5.64 -2.63
C LEU A 7 -12.10 5.78 -2.88
N ALA A 8 -12.67 6.96 -2.63
CA ALA A 8 -14.09 7.25 -2.89
C ALA A 8 -14.41 7.33 -4.39
N ASN A 9 -13.51 7.92 -5.17
CA ASN A 9 -13.73 8.18 -6.59
C ASN A 9 -13.21 7.04 -7.48
N GLY A 10 -12.31 6.20 -6.94
CA GLY A 10 -11.81 5.02 -7.62
C GLY A 10 -12.91 3.99 -7.78
N LYS A 11 -13.19 3.62 -9.03
CA LYS A 11 -14.03 2.47 -9.35
C LYS A 11 -13.11 1.36 -9.80
N ASP A 12 -13.13 0.24 -9.07
CA ASP A 12 -12.73 -1.03 -9.66
C ASP A 12 -13.95 -1.58 -10.42
N GLU A 13 -13.75 -2.29 -11.52
CA GLU A 13 -14.81 -2.64 -12.49
C GLU A 13 -16.00 -3.44 -11.90
N LYS A 14 -15.91 -3.86 -10.64
CA LYS A 14 -16.86 -4.75 -9.99
C LYS A 14 -17.43 -4.24 -8.66
N GLU A 15 -16.72 -3.44 -7.85
CA GLU A 15 -17.17 -3.07 -6.50
C GLU A 15 -16.60 -1.72 -6.01
N VAL A 16 -17.32 -1.06 -5.08
CA VAL A 16 -16.92 0.18 -4.40
C VAL A 16 -16.29 -0.16 -3.06
N VAL A 17 -15.20 0.52 -2.70
CA VAL A 17 -14.60 0.37 -1.37
C VAL A 17 -15.49 1.00 -0.32
N ASP A 18 -15.83 0.24 0.72
CA ASP A 18 -16.51 0.77 1.90
C ASP A 18 -15.53 1.61 2.72
N ILE A 19 -15.62 2.92 2.53
CA ILE A 19 -14.78 3.93 3.17
C ILE A 19 -15.06 4.02 4.68
N THR A 20 -16.24 3.60 5.14
CA THR A 20 -16.63 3.76 6.56
C THR A 20 -15.81 2.90 7.49
N ASN A 21 -15.39 1.72 7.02
CA ASN A 21 -14.59 0.75 7.77
C ASN A 21 -13.09 0.79 7.43
N LEU A 22 -12.68 1.70 6.55
CA LEU A 22 -11.30 1.80 6.07
C LEU A 22 -10.57 2.92 6.81
N GLN A 23 -9.47 2.56 7.48
CA GLN A 23 -8.57 3.50 8.11
C GLN A 23 -7.29 3.65 7.30
N THR A 24 -6.75 4.86 7.27
CA THR A 24 -5.49 5.17 6.59
C THR A 24 -4.53 5.80 7.58
N GLU A 25 -3.35 5.22 7.72
CA GLU A 25 -2.29 5.76 8.57
C GLU A 25 -1.05 6.12 7.74
N HIS A 26 -0.28 7.09 8.22
CA HIS A 26 1.02 7.42 7.65
C HIS A 26 2.12 6.80 8.51
N ILE A 27 2.88 5.87 7.93
CA ILE A 27 3.95 5.17 8.63
C ILE A 27 5.29 5.40 7.93
N LYS A 28 6.39 5.28 8.67
CA LYS A 28 7.73 5.21 8.06
C LYS A 28 8.13 3.74 7.93
N ALA A 29 8.46 3.30 6.72
CA ALA A 29 8.84 1.92 6.44
C ALA A 29 9.92 1.85 5.35
N PHE A 30 10.68 0.76 5.34
CA PHE A 30 11.58 0.46 4.23
C PHE A 30 10.78 -0.11 3.05
N PRO A 31 10.92 0.45 1.83
CA PRO A 31 10.28 -0.09 0.65
C PRO A 31 10.73 -1.51 0.33
N ILE A 32 9.82 -2.33 -0.18
CA ILE A 32 10.13 -3.68 -0.67
C ILE A 32 10.73 -3.61 -2.08
N SER A 33 10.41 -2.59 -2.88
CA SER A 33 10.90 -2.52 -4.26
C SER A 33 12.39 -2.21 -4.38
N ARG A 34 12.97 -1.47 -3.41
CA ARG A 34 14.36 -0.98 -3.49
C ARG A 34 15.00 -0.89 -2.11
N TYR A 35 16.33 -1.02 -2.08
CA TYR A 35 17.11 -0.78 -0.87
C TYR A 35 17.24 0.72 -0.60
N TYR A 36 16.87 1.15 0.60
CA TYR A 36 17.07 2.51 1.09
C TYR A 36 17.77 2.46 2.44
N LYS A 37 18.68 3.43 2.68
CA LYS A 37 19.37 3.57 3.97
C LYS A 37 18.45 4.10 5.08
N GLU A 38 17.40 4.81 4.70
CA GLU A 38 16.44 5.42 5.61
C GLU A 38 15.02 4.96 5.28
N PRO A 39 14.14 4.81 6.28
CA PRO A 39 12.74 4.46 6.05
C PRO A 39 12.01 5.64 5.41
N LYS A 40 11.17 5.35 4.41
CA LYS A 40 10.38 6.34 3.70
C LYS A 40 8.96 6.43 4.26
N PRO A 41 8.31 7.60 4.15
CA PRO A 41 6.89 7.71 4.47
C PRO A 41 6.05 6.88 3.48
N HIS A 42 5.16 6.06 4.01
CA HIS A 42 4.21 5.23 3.28
C HIS A 42 2.81 5.41 3.86
N ILE A 43 1.81 5.00 3.09
CA ILE A 43 0.42 4.94 3.52
C ILE A 43 0.08 3.49 3.88
N CYS A 44 -0.36 3.27 5.11
CA CYS A 44 -0.92 1.99 5.55
C CYS A 44 -2.44 2.04 5.41
N ILE A 45 -3.02 1.03 4.78
CA ILE A 45 -4.46 0.87 4.67
C ILE A 45 -4.87 -0.25 5.62
N ILE A 46 -5.56 0.13 6.68
CA ILE A 46 -6.02 -0.77 7.72
C ILE A 46 -7.48 -1.10 7.43
N THR A 47 -7.75 -2.38 7.18
CA THR A 47 -9.09 -2.92 6.96
C THR A 47 -9.22 -4.24 7.72
N THR A 48 -10.44 -4.57 8.12
CA THR A 48 -10.77 -5.89 8.67
C THR A 48 -11.08 -6.92 7.58
N ASP A 49 -11.43 -6.46 6.37
CA ASP A 49 -11.83 -7.31 5.23
C ASP A 49 -10.75 -7.35 4.13
N ILE A 50 -10.29 -8.57 3.83
CA ILE A 50 -9.32 -8.88 2.78
C ILE A 50 -9.82 -8.42 1.41
N LYS A 51 -11.12 -8.52 1.11
CA LYS A 51 -11.70 -8.08 -0.17
C LYS A 51 -11.60 -6.56 -0.32
N GLN A 52 -12.06 -5.82 0.70
CA GLN A 52 -11.96 -4.36 0.74
C GLN A 52 -10.51 -3.87 0.61
N ARG A 53 -9.58 -4.58 1.25
CA ARG A 53 -8.14 -4.32 1.10
C ARG A 53 -7.64 -4.50 -0.33
N SER A 54 -8.05 -5.60 -0.99
CA SER A 54 -7.67 -5.87 -2.37
C SER A 54 -8.18 -4.80 -3.33
N ILE A 55 -9.44 -4.37 -3.17
CA ILE A 55 -10.05 -3.34 -4.02
C ILE A 55 -9.37 -1.98 -3.78
N ALA A 56 -9.12 -1.62 -2.52
CA ALA A 56 -8.42 -0.38 -2.17
C ALA A 56 -7.01 -0.33 -2.77
N LEU A 57 -6.28 -1.45 -2.76
CA LEU A 57 -4.98 -1.55 -3.41
C LEU A 57 -5.08 -1.42 -4.93
N ALA A 58 -6.07 -2.07 -5.56
CA ALA A 58 -6.29 -1.98 -7.01
C ALA A 58 -6.59 -0.53 -7.44
N ILE A 59 -7.45 0.18 -6.72
CA ILE A 59 -7.76 1.60 -6.96
C ILE A 59 -6.49 2.45 -6.91
N ILE A 60 -5.64 2.26 -5.90
CA ILE A 60 -4.41 3.04 -5.75
C ILE A 60 -3.39 2.69 -6.82
N LEU A 61 -3.27 1.41 -7.19
CA LEU A 61 -2.41 0.99 -8.30
C LEU A 61 -2.85 1.63 -9.62
N ASN A 62 -4.15 1.61 -9.92
CA ASN A 62 -4.71 2.23 -11.11
C ASN A 62 -4.47 3.75 -11.10
N HIS A 63 -4.72 4.42 -9.97
CA HIS A 63 -4.43 5.84 -9.81
C HIS A 63 -2.93 6.17 -10.04
N ASN A 64 -2.03 5.31 -9.54
CA ASN A 64 -0.59 5.47 -9.74
C ASN A 64 -0.15 5.25 -11.20
N LEU A 65 -0.90 4.49 -12.00
CA LEU A 65 -0.63 4.33 -13.44
C LEU A 65 -1.00 5.59 -14.23
N GLU A 66 -2.04 6.30 -13.81
CA GLU A 66 -2.49 7.54 -14.45
C GLU A 66 -1.60 8.76 -14.12
N ILE A 67 -0.82 8.69 -13.03
CA ILE A 67 0.01 9.80 -12.57
C ILE A 67 1.49 9.63 -12.98
N ALA A 68 2.03 10.68 -13.60
CA ALA A 68 3.45 10.82 -13.93
C ALA A 68 4.32 11.05 -12.67
N ASP A 69 4.71 9.95 -12.03
CA ASP A 69 5.82 9.72 -11.09
C ASP A 69 5.94 10.52 -9.78
N LYS A 70 5.67 11.82 -9.73
CA LYS A 70 5.96 12.62 -8.50
C LYS A 70 4.91 12.52 -7.40
N HIS A 71 3.70 12.04 -7.72
CA HIS A 71 2.60 11.89 -6.76
C HIS A 71 2.14 10.44 -6.59
N LYS A 72 2.94 9.47 -7.04
CA LYS A 72 2.64 8.05 -6.82
C LYS A 72 2.60 7.77 -5.32
N LEU A 73 1.53 7.13 -4.89
CA LEU A 73 1.33 6.72 -3.51
C LEU A 73 2.04 5.38 -3.29
N GLU A 74 3.07 5.37 -2.44
CA GLU A 74 3.66 4.13 -1.96
C GLU A 74 2.81 3.61 -0.79
N THR A 75 2.04 2.55 -1.05
CA THR A 75 1.23 1.86 -0.04
C THR A 75 1.99 0.70 0.58
N VAL A 76 1.79 0.51 1.88
CA VAL A 76 2.17 -0.71 2.60
C VAL A 76 0.86 -1.38 2.98
N SER A 77 0.68 -2.61 2.50
CA SER A 77 -0.41 -3.48 2.94
C SER A 77 0.11 -4.37 4.06
N ASP A 78 -0.73 -4.68 5.05
CA ASP A 78 -0.52 -5.77 6.03
C ASP A 78 -0.59 -7.16 5.38
N ASP A 79 0.04 -7.31 4.20
CA ASP A 79 0.28 -8.60 3.61
C ASP A 79 1.43 -9.26 4.38
N LEU A 80 1.12 -10.33 5.09
CA LEU A 80 2.08 -11.15 5.83
C LEU A 80 3.31 -11.52 4.98
N ARG A 81 3.14 -11.68 3.67
CA ARG A 81 4.23 -12.02 2.76
C ARG A 81 5.21 -10.85 2.58
N ALA A 82 4.67 -9.63 2.49
CA ALA A 82 5.45 -8.39 2.47
C ALA A 82 6.16 -8.15 3.82
N TYR A 83 5.51 -8.49 4.94
CA TYR A 83 6.11 -8.44 6.27
C TYR A 83 7.35 -9.33 6.40
N TYR A 84 7.29 -10.61 5.98
CA TYR A 84 8.45 -11.51 6.03
C TYR A 84 9.60 -11.05 5.13
N GLN A 85 9.31 -10.52 3.94
CA GLN A 85 10.33 -9.96 3.05
C GLN A 85 11.00 -8.72 3.65
N LYS A 86 10.23 -7.89 4.37
CA LYS A 86 10.74 -6.71 5.08
C LYS A 86 11.68 -7.11 6.22
N VAL A 87 11.25 -8.04 7.08
CA VAL A 87 12.07 -8.57 8.19
C VAL A 87 13.37 -9.16 7.65
N ALA A 88 13.31 -10.01 6.63
CA ALA A 88 14.52 -10.59 6.07
C ALA A 88 15.52 -9.53 5.56
N ARG A 89 15.06 -8.45 4.92
CA ARG A 89 15.95 -7.36 4.49
C ARG A 89 16.57 -6.59 5.65
N GLU A 90 15.80 -6.29 6.68
CA GLU A 90 16.24 -5.55 7.87
C GLU A 90 17.33 -6.33 8.62
N TYR A 91 17.17 -7.65 8.72
CA TYR A 91 18.14 -8.56 9.32
C TYR A 91 19.20 -9.08 8.33
N ARG A 92 19.22 -8.57 7.08
CA ARG A 92 20.11 -9.03 5.99
C ARG A 92 20.09 -10.55 5.75
N ILE A 93 18.96 -11.18 6.06
CA ILE A 93 18.72 -12.60 5.81
C ILE A 93 18.51 -12.77 4.30
N PRO A 94 19.28 -13.64 3.62
CA PRO A 94 19.10 -13.90 2.21
C PRO A 94 17.71 -14.51 1.97
N LEU A 95 16.94 -13.89 1.08
CA LEU A 95 15.59 -14.33 0.69
C LEU A 95 15.60 -15.46 -0.35
N SER A 96 16.74 -16.09 -0.58
CA SER A 96 16.95 -17.18 -1.53
C SER A 96 17.61 -18.37 -0.83
N GLY A 97 16.93 -19.51 -0.86
CA GLY A 97 17.52 -20.85 -0.73
C GLY A 97 17.61 -21.49 -2.10
#